data_AF-A0A7V0L329-F1
#
_entry.id   AF-A0A7V0L329-F1
#
_cell.length_a   1.000
_cell.length_b   1.000
_cell.length_c   1.000
_cell.angle_alpha   90.00
_cell.angle_beta   90.00
_cell.angle_gamma   90.00
#
_symmetry.space_group_name_H-M   'P 1'
#
loop_
_entity.id
_entity.type
_entity.pdbx_description
1 polymer ?
#
loop_
_entity_poly.entity_id
_entity_poly.type
_entity_poly.pdbx_seq_one_letter_code
_entity_poly.pdbx_strand_id
1 'polypeptide(L)'
;MSNKLDNRELNENKSGGKTPRRRPTLPKRTKDQKGNAPRGTNSQNENNGSWKRYSRNITIWILIILGSILFAQAFSNLGKKNEQEVSFSEYRRFLEANEIEKAVIKGHEFHGTLKRESATKMGGRVVNFKRFKVTLPFIEKEMLSEWNKAGIKYDFRQKSTDWLGYLLNLLPWIALAGIWFYLLKRMQGGGSKGIFSFGKSRAKMMVQDKSRVTFDDVAGADEAKQELLEIIEFLRDPGKFQRLGGHIPKGALLLGPPGTGKTLLAKAVAGEASVPFFSISGADFVEMFVGVGASRVRDLFEQGKKNAPCIIFIDEIDAVGRHRGAGLG
;
A
#
# COMPACT_ATOMS: atom_id res chain seq x y z
N MET A 1 17.66 23.39 101.79
CA MET A 1 18.63 22.94 102.82
C MET A 1 19.34 21.73 102.25
N SER A 2 20.57 21.89 101.78
CA SER A 2 21.82 21.51 102.51
C SER A 2 21.93 20.00 102.66
N ASN A 3 23.01 19.30 102.34
CA ASN A 3 24.41 19.59 102.03
C ASN A 3 24.90 18.37 101.21
N LYS A 4 25.72 18.51 100.16
CA LYS A 4 27.18 18.79 100.18
C LYS A 4 28.01 17.61 100.72
N LEU A 5 28.99 17.22 99.88
CA LEU A 5 30.29 16.57 100.20
C LEU A 5 30.22 15.03 100.40
N ASP A 6 31.21 14.23 100.02
CA ASP A 6 32.58 14.54 99.64
C ASP A 6 33.20 13.42 98.78
N ASN A 7 34.27 13.83 98.12
CA ASN A 7 35.21 13.10 97.29
C ASN A 7 35.88 11.91 97.99
N ARG A 8 36.41 10.99 97.16
CA ARG A 8 37.83 10.63 97.20
C ARG A 8 38.24 9.95 95.89
N GLU A 9 39.06 10.66 95.14
CA GLU A 9 39.87 10.18 94.02
C GLU A 9 40.94 9.21 94.51
N LEU A 10 41.31 8.25 93.66
CA LEU A 10 42.69 7.77 93.52
C LEU A 10 42.91 7.34 92.06
N ASN A 11 43.56 8.25 91.32
CA ASN A 11 44.58 8.08 90.29
C ASN A 11 44.70 6.70 89.58
N GLU A 12 44.65 6.68 88.24
CA GLU A 12 45.86 6.91 87.41
C GLU A 12 45.53 6.92 85.90
N ASN A 13 45.84 8.07 85.28
CA ASN A 13 46.60 8.23 84.04
C ASN A 13 46.26 7.44 82.76
N LYS A 14 45.87 8.27 81.77
CA LYS A 14 46.52 8.50 80.46
C LYS A 14 45.84 7.95 79.20
N SER A 15 45.63 8.93 78.32
CA SER A 15 45.71 8.86 76.85
C SER A 15 44.52 8.16 76.18
N GLY A 16 43.65 8.81 75.41
CA GLY A 16 43.90 9.91 74.49
C GLY A 16 43.44 9.47 73.09
N GLY A 17 42.62 10.28 72.44
CA GLY A 17 42.50 10.30 70.98
C GLY A 17 41.44 9.39 70.36
N LYS A 18 40.39 10.04 69.84
CA LYS A 18 39.37 9.47 68.94
C LYS A 18 39.91 9.28 67.51
N THR A 19 39.15 8.50 66.72
CA THR A 19 39.12 8.30 65.24
C THR A 19 40.16 7.36 64.60
N PRO A 20 39.92 6.73 63.42
CA PRO A 20 38.80 6.89 62.46
C PRO A 20 38.12 5.58 61.96
N ARG A 21 36.91 5.69 61.41
CA ARG A 21 36.28 4.63 60.59
C ARG A 21 37.04 4.50 59.26
N ARG A 22 37.55 3.31 58.94
CA ARG A 22 38.15 2.98 57.62
C ARG A 22 37.12 2.31 56.70
N ARG A 23 37.16 2.73 55.43
CA ARG A 23 36.45 2.18 54.26
C ARG A 23 36.86 0.74 53.97
N PRO A 24 35.97 -0.11 53.43
CA PRO A 24 36.38 -1.30 52.70
C PRO A 24 36.84 -0.96 51.28
N THR A 25 37.96 -1.56 50.89
CA THR A 25 38.70 -1.45 49.63
C THR A 25 38.07 -2.25 48.48
N LEU A 26 38.22 -1.74 47.25
CA LEU A 26 37.94 -2.43 45.99
C LEU A 26 38.75 -3.72 45.82
N PRO A 27 38.20 -4.80 45.22
CA PRO A 27 39.01 -5.90 44.72
C PRO A 27 39.56 -5.60 43.31
N LYS A 28 40.83 -5.98 43.11
CA LYS A 28 41.63 -5.85 41.89
C LYS A 28 41.18 -6.82 40.79
N ARG A 29 41.33 -6.36 39.54
CA ARG A 29 41.32 -7.14 38.29
C ARG A 29 42.40 -8.23 38.27
N THR A 30 42.04 -9.41 37.78
CA THR A 30 42.94 -10.35 37.10
C THR A 30 42.45 -10.54 35.67
N LYS A 31 43.42 -10.53 34.74
CA LYS A 31 43.25 -10.62 33.29
C LYS A 31 43.15 -12.09 32.84
N ASP A 32 42.62 -12.21 31.63
CA ASP A 32 42.74 -13.34 30.69
C ASP A 32 41.71 -14.48 30.83
N GLN A 33 40.60 -14.33 30.11
CA GLN A 33 40.18 -15.35 29.16
C GLN A 33 39.33 -14.77 28.02
N LYS A 34 39.62 -15.32 26.83
CA LYS A 34 39.20 -14.90 25.50
C LYS A 34 37.67 -14.95 25.31
N GLY A 35 37.17 -13.89 24.66
CA GLY A 35 36.26 -14.00 23.51
C GLY A 35 34.90 -14.66 23.74
N ASN A 36 33.90 -13.85 24.09
CA ASN A 36 32.62 -13.86 23.39
C ASN A 36 31.85 -12.56 23.67
N ALA A 37 31.83 -11.69 22.67
CA ALA A 37 30.97 -10.51 22.66
C ALA A 37 29.50 -10.96 22.59
N PRO A 38 28.56 -10.36 23.33
CA PRO A 38 27.15 -10.51 23.00
C PRO A 38 26.93 -9.83 21.65
N ARG A 39 26.77 -10.66 20.62
CA ARG A 39 26.35 -10.27 19.28
C ARG A 39 25.08 -9.44 19.40
N GLY A 40 25.07 -8.30 18.70
CA GLY A 40 23.89 -7.48 18.51
C GLY A 40 22.71 -8.35 18.11
N THR A 41 21.61 -8.20 18.84
CA THR A 41 20.31 -8.70 18.42
C THR A 41 19.96 -7.97 17.13
N ASN A 42 20.17 -8.70 16.05
CA ASN A 42 19.82 -8.34 14.69
C ASN A 42 18.31 -8.04 14.67
N SER A 43 17.95 -6.77 14.68
CA SER A 43 16.62 -6.31 14.25
C SER A 43 16.55 -6.48 12.74
N GLN A 44 16.44 -7.73 12.31
CA GLN A 44 16.05 -8.06 10.96
C GLN A 44 14.64 -8.64 11.00
N ASN A 45 13.75 -7.85 10.36
CA ASN A 45 12.64 -8.33 9.56
C ASN A 45 11.26 -8.44 10.22
N GLU A 46 10.74 -7.33 10.74
CA GLU A 46 9.30 -7.09 10.91
C GLU A 46 8.64 -6.36 9.73
N ASN A 47 9.30 -6.28 8.56
CA ASN A 47 8.65 -5.76 7.34
C ASN A 47 7.96 -6.86 6.51
N ASN A 48 8.08 -8.13 6.89
CA ASN A 48 7.45 -9.24 6.20
C ASN A 48 5.93 -9.35 6.44
N GLY A 49 5.34 -8.57 7.35
CA GLY A 49 3.90 -8.64 7.66
C GLY A 49 2.99 -7.82 6.74
N SER A 50 3.43 -6.62 6.34
CA SER A 50 2.64 -5.72 5.48
C SER A 50 2.80 -6.09 4.00
N TRP A 51 4.02 -6.45 3.59
CA TRP A 51 4.32 -6.88 2.22
C TRP A 51 3.70 -8.24 1.91
N LYS A 52 3.62 -9.18 2.87
CA LYS A 52 2.95 -10.48 2.70
C LYS A 52 1.43 -10.37 2.59
N ARG A 53 0.81 -9.33 3.16
CA ARG A 53 -0.64 -9.05 3.00
C ARG A 53 -0.93 -8.35 1.67
N TYR A 54 -0.08 -7.42 1.27
CA TYR A 54 -0.17 -6.74 -0.03
C TYR A 54 0.14 -7.68 -1.20
N SER A 55 1.19 -8.50 -1.08
CA SER A 55 1.56 -9.53 -2.05
C SER A 55 0.54 -10.65 -2.12
N ARG A 56 -0.12 -11.01 -1.01
CA ARG A 56 -1.24 -11.97 -1.04
C ARG A 56 -2.44 -11.44 -1.83
N ASN A 57 -2.75 -10.14 -1.75
CA ASN A 57 -3.82 -9.55 -2.54
C ASN A 57 -3.42 -9.42 -4.02
N ILE A 58 -2.17 -9.06 -4.31
CA ILE A 58 -1.65 -8.98 -5.69
C ILE A 58 -1.56 -10.36 -6.35
N THR A 59 -1.11 -11.39 -5.63
CA THR A 59 -1.02 -12.77 -6.14
C THR A 59 -2.39 -13.33 -6.49
N ILE A 60 -3.43 -13.01 -5.71
CA ILE A 60 -4.82 -13.38 -6.05
C ILE A 60 -5.25 -12.71 -7.37
N TRP A 61 -4.96 -11.42 -7.58
CA TRP A 61 -5.28 -10.73 -8.84
C TRP A 61 -4.51 -11.31 -10.03
N ILE A 62 -3.22 -11.61 -9.86
CA ILE A 62 -2.40 -12.24 -10.90
C ILE A 62 -2.95 -13.62 -11.27
N LEU A 63 -3.35 -14.44 -10.28
CA LEU A 63 -3.92 -15.76 -10.52
C LEU A 63 -5.28 -15.69 -11.24
N ILE A 64 -6.11 -14.69 -10.93
CA ILE A 64 -7.39 -14.47 -11.62
C ILE A 64 -7.15 -14.08 -13.09
N ILE A 65 -6.22 -13.16 -13.35
CA ILE A 65 -5.88 -12.72 -14.71
C ILE A 65 -5.30 -13.89 -15.50
N LEU A 66 -4.35 -14.64 -14.91
CA LEU A 66 -3.73 -15.80 -15.54
C LEU A 66 -4.76 -16.91 -15.82
N GLY A 67 -5.64 -17.20 -14.85
CA GLY A 67 -6.72 -18.16 -15.01
C GLY A 67 -7.71 -17.76 -16.10
N SER A 68 -8.00 -16.46 -16.24
CA SER A 68 -8.87 -15.93 -17.30
C SER A 68 -8.24 -16.08 -18.69
N ILE A 69 -6.93 -15.84 -18.81
CA ILE A 69 -6.19 -16.05 -20.06
C ILE A 69 -6.18 -17.53 -20.44
N LEU A 70 -5.88 -18.42 -19.49
CA LEU A 70 -5.89 -19.86 -19.72
C LEU A 70 -7.29 -20.38 -20.08
N PHE A 71 -8.33 -19.86 -19.42
CA PHE A 71 -9.71 -20.19 -19.72
C PHE A 71 -10.12 -19.71 -21.12
N ALA A 72 -9.76 -18.47 -21.50
CA ALA A 72 -10.03 -17.95 -22.84
C ALA A 72 -9.31 -18.77 -23.92
N GLN A 73 -8.06 -19.19 -23.67
CA GLN A 73 -7.33 -20.08 -24.57
C GLN A 73 -7.97 -21.46 -24.68
N ALA A 74 -8.39 -22.07 -23.56
CA ALA A 74 -9.08 -23.36 -23.57
C ALA A 74 -10.45 -23.29 -24.26
N PHE A 75 -11.21 -22.22 -24.02
CA PHE A 75 -12.55 -22.04 -24.58
C PHE A 75 -12.51 -21.71 -26.08
N SER A 76 -11.55 -20.89 -26.53
CA SER A 76 -11.36 -20.59 -27.96
C SER A 76 -10.99 -21.83 -28.79
N ASN A 77 -10.39 -22.85 -28.17
CA ASN A 77 -10.08 -24.12 -28.82
C ASN A 77 -11.29 -25.06 -28.93
N LEU A 78 -12.34 -24.87 -28.12
CA LEU A 78 -13.53 -25.73 -28.12
C LEU A 78 -14.50 -25.42 -29.29
N GLY A 79 -14.43 -24.21 -29.84
CA GLY A 79 -15.37 -23.73 -30.89
C GLY A 79 -14.85 -23.78 -32.33
N LYS A 80 -13.58 -24.12 -32.56
CA LYS A 80 -13.01 -24.18 -33.91
C LYS A 80 -13.53 -25.43 -34.64
N LYS A 81 -14.55 -25.24 -35.48
CA LYS A 81 -14.86 -26.20 -36.54
C LYS A 81 -13.66 -26.20 -37.50
N ASN A 82 -13.06 -27.37 -37.76
CA ASN A 82 -11.94 -27.56 -38.70
C ASN A 82 -12.40 -27.30 -40.14
N GLU A 83 -12.63 -26.04 -40.46
CA GLU A 83 -12.92 -25.54 -41.80
C GLU A 83 -11.66 -24.87 -42.33
N GLN A 84 -11.03 -25.54 -43.29
CA GLN A 84 -9.75 -25.12 -43.82
C GLN A 84 -9.93 -24.09 -44.93
N GLU A 85 -9.18 -22.99 -44.89
CA GLU A 85 -9.11 -22.07 -46.03
C GLU A 85 -8.21 -22.67 -47.11
N VAL A 86 -8.76 -22.85 -48.31
CA VAL A 86 -8.03 -23.40 -49.47
C VAL A 86 -7.92 -22.36 -50.57
N SER A 87 -6.84 -22.42 -51.34
CA SER A 87 -6.67 -21.55 -52.50
C SER A 87 -7.68 -21.87 -53.60
N PHE A 88 -7.95 -20.90 -54.49
CA PHE A 88 -8.80 -21.13 -55.66
C PHE A 88 -8.28 -22.28 -56.53
N SER A 89 -6.95 -22.39 -56.69
CA SER A 89 -6.32 -23.47 -57.44
C SER A 89 -6.55 -24.84 -56.83
N GLU A 90 -6.48 -24.96 -55.49
CA GLU A 90 -6.77 -26.23 -54.79
C GLU A 90 -8.26 -26.59 -54.87
N TYR A 91 -9.14 -25.60 -54.73
CA TYR A 91 -10.57 -25.79 -54.95
C TYR A 91 -10.86 -26.31 -56.35
N ARG A 92 -10.25 -25.71 -57.39
CA ARG A 92 -10.41 -26.15 -58.78
C ARG A 92 -9.95 -27.60 -58.96
N ARG A 93 -8.83 -27.98 -58.33
CA ARG A 93 -8.37 -29.38 -58.32
C ARG A 93 -9.40 -30.32 -57.69
N PHE A 94 -10.00 -29.94 -56.57
CA PHE A 94 -11.04 -30.77 -55.92
C PHE A 94 -12.32 -30.88 -56.75
N LEU A 95 -12.66 -29.82 -57.48
CA LEU A 95 -13.79 -29.78 -58.41
C LEU A 95 -13.55 -30.71 -59.61
N GLU A 96 -12.39 -30.58 -60.27
CA GLU A 96 -12.00 -31.42 -61.43
C GLU A 96 -11.85 -32.90 -61.04
N ALA A 97 -11.36 -33.18 -59.83
CA ALA A 97 -11.24 -34.53 -59.28
C ALA A 97 -12.58 -35.13 -58.79
N ASN A 98 -13.70 -34.40 -58.90
CA ASN A 98 -15.02 -34.81 -58.39
C ASN A 98 -15.02 -35.22 -56.90
N GLU A 99 -14.19 -34.58 -56.09
CA GLU A 99 -14.01 -34.90 -54.67
C GLU A 99 -14.98 -34.15 -53.76
N ILE A 100 -15.74 -33.18 -54.28
CA ILE A 100 -16.71 -32.38 -53.52
C ILE A 100 -18.06 -33.13 -53.47
N GLU A 101 -18.60 -33.33 -52.26
CA GLU A 101 -19.90 -33.99 -52.05
C GLU A 101 -21.05 -32.97 -51.96
N LYS A 102 -20.84 -31.92 -51.16
CA LYS A 102 -21.84 -30.90 -50.83
C LYS A 102 -21.18 -29.54 -50.74
N ALA A 103 -21.90 -28.50 -51.12
CA ALA A 103 -21.45 -27.13 -51.01
C ALA A 103 -22.52 -26.22 -50.39
N VAL A 104 -22.11 -25.25 -49.59
CA VAL A 104 -22.98 -24.18 -49.12
C VAL A 104 -22.34 -22.86 -49.50
N ILE A 105 -23.03 -22.06 -50.29
CA ILE A 105 -22.54 -20.76 -50.73
C ILE A 105 -23.13 -19.68 -49.81
N LYS A 106 -22.24 -18.90 -49.19
CA LYS A 106 -22.59 -17.77 -48.31
C LYS A 106 -21.99 -16.49 -48.87
N GLY A 107 -22.77 -15.76 -49.66
CA GLY A 107 -22.26 -14.59 -50.38
C GLY A 107 -21.17 -15.00 -51.38
N HIS A 108 -19.94 -14.53 -51.18
CA HIS A 108 -18.76 -14.88 -51.98
C HIS A 108 -17.94 -16.06 -51.40
N GLU A 109 -18.37 -16.64 -50.29
CA GLU A 109 -17.67 -17.77 -49.64
C GLU A 109 -18.31 -19.10 -50.09
N PHE A 110 -17.52 -19.99 -50.68
CA PHE A 110 -17.93 -21.35 -51.01
C PHE A 110 -17.42 -22.32 -49.93
N HIS A 111 -18.35 -22.92 -49.19
CA HIS A 111 -18.07 -23.90 -48.14
C HIS A 111 -18.28 -25.31 -48.68
N GLY A 112 -17.21 -26.00 -49.05
CA GLY A 112 -17.24 -27.35 -49.60
C GLY A 112 -17.02 -28.43 -48.54
N THR A 113 -17.72 -29.56 -48.68
CA THR A 113 -17.42 -30.80 -47.95
C THR A 113 -16.89 -31.84 -48.93
N LEU A 114 -15.70 -32.37 -48.66
CA LEU A 114 -15.07 -33.40 -49.47
C LEU A 114 -15.65 -34.79 -49.14
N LYS A 115 -15.72 -35.65 -50.16
CA LYS A 115 -16.11 -37.07 -50.05
C LYS A 115 -15.10 -37.85 -49.21
N ARG A 116 -13.81 -37.49 -49.29
CA ARG A 116 -12.69 -38.06 -48.53
C ARG A 116 -11.92 -36.95 -47.85
N GLU A 117 -11.32 -37.24 -46.69
CA GLU A 117 -10.47 -36.26 -46.00
C GLU A 117 -9.25 -35.95 -46.87
N SER A 118 -8.99 -34.66 -47.09
CA SER A 118 -7.79 -34.19 -47.77
C SER A 118 -6.83 -33.62 -46.75
N ALA A 119 -5.54 -33.86 -46.97
CA ALA A 119 -4.48 -33.40 -46.11
C ALA A 119 -3.76 -32.22 -46.79
N THR A 120 -3.72 -31.06 -46.15
CA THR A 120 -2.88 -29.94 -46.63
C THR A 120 -1.77 -29.65 -45.63
N LYS A 121 -0.62 -29.20 -46.14
CA LYS A 121 0.53 -28.81 -45.33
C LYS A 121 0.41 -27.33 -44.98
N MET A 122 0.21 -27.03 -43.71
CA MET A 122 0.24 -25.65 -43.21
C MET A 122 1.22 -25.53 -42.06
N GLY A 123 2.18 -24.61 -42.16
CA GLY A 123 3.17 -24.35 -41.11
C GLY A 123 3.99 -25.58 -40.69
N GLY A 124 4.25 -26.51 -41.61
CA GLY A 124 5.01 -27.74 -41.34
C GLY A 124 4.20 -28.89 -40.71
N ARG A 125 2.90 -28.73 -40.46
CA ARG A 125 2.01 -29.79 -39.98
C ARG A 125 1.01 -30.20 -41.05
N VAL A 126 0.77 -31.50 -41.16
CA VAL A 126 -0.26 -32.08 -42.04
C VAL A 126 -1.58 -32.02 -41.28
N VAL A 127 -2.54 -31.27 -41.80
CA VAL A 127 -3.88 -31.16 -41.22
C VAL A 127 -4.87 -31.84 -42.15
N ASN A 128 -5.56 -32.85 -41.63
CA ASN A 128 -6.66 -33.50 -42.34
C ASN A 128 -7.92 -32.65 -42.15
N PHE A 129 -8.57 -32.32 -43.26
CA PHE A 129 -9.84 -31.61 -43.23
C PHE A 129 -10.82 -32.26 -44.20
N LYS A 130 -12.08 -32.27 -43.78
CA LYS A 130 -13.21 -32.68 -44.62
C LYS A 130 -13.99 -31.48 -45.14
N ARG A 131 -13.87 -30.32 -44.48
CA ARG A 131 -14.56 -29.09 -44.84
C ARG A 131 -13.56 -28.02 -45.19
N PHE A 132 -13.82 -27.30 -46.26
CA PHE A 132 -13.00 -26.18 -46.69
C PHE A 132 -13.85 -24.98 -47.05
N LYS A 133 -13.24 -23.80 -46.97
CA LYS A 133 -13.80 -22.55 -47.48
C LYS A 133 -12.86 -21.97 -48.54
N VAL A 134 -13.44 -21.44 -49.61
CA VAL A 134 -12.73 -20.67 -50.63
C VAL A 134 -13.52 -19.40 -50.92
N THR A 135 -12.82 -18.27 -51.01
CA THR A 135 -13.43 -17.00 -51.39
C THR A 135 -13.40 -16.87 -52.90
N LEU A 136 -14.59 -16.82 -53.51
CA LEU A 136 -14.76 -16.67 -54.95
C LEU A 136 -14.90 -15.18 -55.30
N PRO A 137 -14.14 -14.65 -56.28
CA PRO A 137 -14.21 -13.24 -56.65
C PRO A 137 -15.60 -12.85 -57.18
N PHE A 138 -16.25 -13.77 -57.88
CA PHE A 138 -17.60 -13.64 -58.42
C PHE A 138 -18.18 -15.04 -58.65
N ILE A 139 -19.50 -15.14 -58.79
CA ILE A 139 -20.20 -16.39 -59.10
C ILE A 139 -20.82 -16.23 -60.49
N GLU A 140 -20.23 -16.87 -61.50
CA GLU A 140 -20.74 -16.82 -62.88
C GLU A 140 -21.65 -18.01 -63.20
N LYS A 141 -22.39 -17.91 -64.30
CA LYS A 141 -23.32 -18.96 -64.76
C LYS A 141 -22.57 -20.24 -65.17
N GLU A 142 -21.35 -20.07 -65.65
CA GLU A 142 -20.41 -21.12 -66.04
C GLU A 142 -20.07 -22.01 -64.83
N MET A 143 -19.85 -21.42 -63.66
CA MET A 143 -19.54 -22.14 -62.44
C MET A 143 -20.70 -23.01 -61.96
N LEU A 144 -21.94 -22.56 -62.12
CA LEU A 144 -23.13 -23.36 -61.81
C LEU A 144 -23.23 -24.59 -62.71
N SER A 145 -22.86 -24.44 -63.98
CA SER A 145 -22.80 -25.55 -64.95
C SER A 145 -21.74 -26.57 -64.55
N GLU A 146 -20.56 -26.10 -64.12
CA GLU A 146 -19.50 -26.98 -63.60
C GLU A 146 -19.93 -27.73 -62.34
N TRP A 147 -20.61 -27.08 -61.40
CA TRP A 147 -21.13 -27.74 -60.19
C TRP A 147 -22.19 -28.79 -60.50
N ASN A 148 -23.09 -28.50 -61.43
CA ASN A 148 -24.10 -29.44 -61.90
C ASN A 148 -23.46 -30.66 -62.59
N LYS A 149 -22.44 -30.44 -63.44
CA LYS A 149 -21.67 -31.52 -64.08
C LYS A 149 -20.91 -32.39 -63.08
N ALA A 150 -20.35 -31.77 -62.04
CA ALA A 150 -19.67 -32.46 -60.95
C ALA A 150 -20.63 -33.15 -59.96
N GLY A 151 -21.95 -32.94 -60.11
CA GLY A 151 -22.98 -33.53 -59.26
C GLY A 151 -22.97 -33.00 -57.83
N ILE A 152 -22.52 -31.77 -57.61
CA ILE A 152 -22.42 -31.17 -56.27
C ILE A 152 -23.82 -30.77 -55.81
N LYS A 153 -24.21 -31.21 -54.61
CA LYS A 153 -25.42 -30.69 -53.95
C LYS A 153 -25.10 -29.35 -53.31
N TYR A 154 -25.48 -28.25 -53.98
CA TYR A 154 -25.25 -26.90 -53.47
C TYR A 154 -26.52 -26.22 -52.97
N ASP A 155 -26.36 -25.36 -51.94
CA ASP A 155 -27.41 -24.57 -51.32
C ASP A 155 -26.89 -23.13 -51.09
N PHE A 156 -27.74 -22.13 -51.35
CA PHE A 156 -27.40 -20.72 -51.14
C PHE A 156 -28.00 -20.25 -49.81
N ARG A 157 -27.13 -19.86 -48.87
CA ARG A 157 -27.55 -19.36 -47.56
C ARG A 157 -27.06 -17.95 -47.36
N GLN A 158 -27.92 -17.08 -46.83
CA GLN A 158 -27.46 -15.78 -46.36
C GLN A 158 -26.56 -15.97 -45.14
N LYS A 159 -25.54 -15.10 -45.02
CA LYS A 159 -24.66 -15.05 -43.85
C LYS A 159 -25.52 -14.65 -42.65
N SER A 160 -26.00 -15.65 -41.90
CA SER A 160 -26.68 -15.40 -40.64
C SER A 160 -25.65 -14.87 -39.65
N THR A 161 -25.96 -13.76 -39.01
CA THR A 161 -25.20 -13.29 -37.86
C THR A 161 -25.36 -14.34 -36.76
N ASP A 162 -24.27 -15.02 -36.41
CA ASP A 162 -24.24 -16.01 -35.32
C ASP A 162 -24.35 -15.29 -33.96
N TRP A 163 -25.49 -14.62 -33.70
CA TRP A 163 -25.81 -13.92 -32.45
C TRP A 163 -25.58 -14.81 -31.24
N LEU A 164 -26.00 -16.08 -31.31
CA LEU A 164 -25.80 -17.04 -30.25
C LEU A 164 -24.29 -17.32 -30.04
N GLY A 165 -23.50 -17.38 -31.11
CA GLY A 165 -22.05 -17.53 -31.02
C GLY A 165 -21.38 -16.33 -30.36
N TYR A 166 -21.80 -15.11 -30.69
CA TYR A 166 -21.33 -13.89 -30.03
C TYR A 166 -21.73 -13.84 -28.55
N LEU A 167 -22.97 -14.21 -28.22
CA LEU A 167 -23.45 -14.27 -26.84
C LEU A 167 -22.69 -15.31 -26.01
N LEU A 168 -22.46 -16.51 -26.57
CA LEU A 168 -21.68 -17.56 -25.93
C LEU A 168 -20.20 -17.16 -25.75
N ASN A 169 -19.63 -16.40 -26.68
CA ASN A 169 -18.29 -15.83 -26.55
C ASN A 169 -18.24 -14.69 -25.51
N LEU A 170 -19.36 -14.02 -25.26
CA LEU A 170 -19.48 -12.99 -24.22
C LEU A 170 -19.74 -13.55 -22.82
N LEU A 171 -20.27 -14.78 -22.70
CA LEU A 171 -20.52 -15.43 -21.40
C LEU A 171 -19.30 -15.47 -20.46
N PRO A 172 -18.08 -15.80 -20.91
CA PRO A 172 -16.89 -15.73 -20.07
C PRO A 172 -16.66 -14.34 -19.48
N TRP A 173 -16.85 -13.28 -20.27
CA TRP A 173 -16.69 -11.90 -19.82
C TRP A 173 -17.78 -11.48 -18.83
N ILE A 174 -19.02 -11.90 -19.08
CA ILE A 174 -20.14 -11.67 -18.16
C ILE A 174 -19.93 -12.40 -16.83
N ALA A 175 -19.46 -13.65 -16.88
CA ALA A 175 -19.14 -14.43 -15.68
C ALA A 175 -18.02 -13.79 -14.87
N LEU A 176 -16.95 -13.33 -15.52
CA LEU A 176 -15.87 -12.58 -14.87
C LEU A 176 -16.37 -11.27 -14.26
N ALA A 177 -17.19 -10.50 -14.99
CA ALA A 177 -17.78 -9.27 -14.48
C ALA A 177 -18.71 -9.55 -13.29
N GLY A 178 -19.48 -10.64 -13.31
CA GLY A 178 -20.34 -11.07 -12.22
C GLY A 178 -19.55 -11.48 -10.97
N ILE A 179 -18.49 -12.27 -11.14
CA ILE A 179 -17.57 -12.64 -10.04
C ILE A 179 -16.89 -11.39 -9.48
N TRP A 180 -16.44 -10.48 -10.34
CA TRP A 180 -15.84 -9.21 -9.93
C TRP A 180 -16.82 -8.36 -9.12
N PHE A 181 -18.06 -8.21 -9.59
CA PHE A 181 -19.11 -7.48 -8.90
C PHE A 181 -19.49 -8.12 -7.57
N TYR A 182 -19.55 -9.46 -7.51
CA TYR A 182 -19.78 -10.21 -6.28
C TYR A 182 -18.64 -10.03 -5.26
N LEU A 183 -17.38 -10.05 -5.71
CA LEU A 183 -16.21 -9.78 -4.87
C LEU A 183 -16.21 -8.34 -4.35
N LEU A 184 -16.55 -7.36 -5.19
CA LEU A 184 -16.70 -5.97 -4.77
C LEU A 184 -17.79 -5.81 -3.70
N LYS A 185 -18.96 -6.42 -3.91
CA LYS A 185 -20.04 -6.43 -2.91
C LYS A 185 -19.62 -7.10 -1.61
N ARG A 186 -18.88 -8.22 -1.68
CA ARG A 186 -18.36 -8.92 -0.50
C ARG A 186 -17.30 -8.12 0.25
N MET A 187 -16.47 -7.37 -0.45
CA MET A 187 -15.47 -6.48 0.16
C MET A 187 -16.08 -5.23 0.78
N GLN A 188 -17.26 -4.80 0.34
CA GLN A 188 -17.97 -3.64 0.90
C GLN A 188 -18.81 -4.01 2.13
N GLY A 189 -19.23 -5.27 2.27
CA GLY A 189 -20.01 -5.78 3.41
C GLY A 189 -19.21 -6.14 4.67
N GLY A 190 -17.87 -6.00 4.66
CA GLY A 190 -17.00 -6.25 5.79
C GLY A 190 -16.23 -5.00 6.21
N GLY A 191 -16.85 -4.13 7.02
CA GLY A 191 -16.17 -3.06 7.75
C GLY A 191 -15.32 -2.09 6.91
N SER A 192 -15.97 -1.16 6.24
CA SER A 192 -15.50 0.23 5.97
C SER A 192 -13.98 0.43 5.78
N LYS A 193 -13.33 -0.32 4.88
CA LYS A 193 -11.92 -0.09 4.50
C LYS A 193 -11.55 -0.68 3.13
N GLY A 194 -12.48 -0.57 2.18
CA GLY A 194 -12.22 -0.86 0.77
C GLY A 194 -11.30 0.17 0.12
N ILE A 195 -10.69 -0.22 -1.01
CA ILE A 195 -9.64 0.44 -1.82
C ILE A 195 -9.84 1.94 -2.12
N PHE A 196 -11.04 2.50 -1.89
CA PHE A 196 -11.34 3.94 -2.00
C PHE A 196 -10.97 4.78 -0.77
N SER A 197 -10.33 4.20 0.26
CA SER A 197 -9.76 4.95 1.40
C SER A 197 -8.55 5.84 1.04
N PHE A 198 -8.23 6.02 -0.24
CA PHE A 198 -7.09 6.83 -0.70
C PHE A 198 -7.17 8.32 -0.28
N GLY A 199 -8.32 8.80 0.19
CA GLY A 199 -8.52 10.18 0.64
C GLY A 199 -8.70 10.38 2.15
N LYS A 200 -8.86 9.31 2.96
CA LYS A 200 -8.78 9.45 4.42
C LYS A 200 -7.33 9.25 4.78
N SER A 201 -6.65 10.36 5.09
CA SER A 201 -5.33 10.42 5.67
C SER A 201 -5.02 9.11 6.41
N ARG A 202 -4.17 8.26 5.81
CA ARG A 202 -3.38 7.32 6.58
C ARG A 202 -2.35 8.15 7.33
N ALA A 203 -2.83 9.06 8.18
CA ALA A 203 -2.05 9.64 9.23
C ALA A 203 -1.45 8.44 9.93
N LYS A 204 -0.15 8.24 9.68
CA LYS A 204 0.77 7.58 10.59
C LYS A 204 0.20 7.87 11.97
N MET A 205 -0.36 6.83 12.59
CA MET A 205 -1.12 6.90 13.84
C MET A 205 -0.42 7.95 14.69
N MET A 206 -1.01 9.16 14.81
CA MET A 206 -0.27 10.27 15.41
C MET A 206 0.07 9.77 16.79
N VAL A 207 1.37 9.55 17.02
CA VAL A 207 1.81 8.80 18.18
C VAL A 207 1.45 9.68 19.34
N GLN A 208 0.39 9.30 20.06
CA GLN A 208 0.09 9.86 21.36
C GLN A 208 1.20 9.34 22.27
N ASP A 209 2.36 9.98 22.18
CA ASP A 209 3.48 9.68 23.04
C ASP A 209 3.19 10.39 24.36
N LYS A 210 2.98 9.62 25.41
CA LYS A 210 3.10 10.16 26.77
C LYS A 210 4.58 10.38 27.00
N SER A 211 5.08 11.52 26.50
CA SER A 211 6.48 11.92 26.64
C SER A 211 6.89 11.78 28.10
N ARG A 212 7.86 10.90 28.37
CA ARG A 212 8.49 10.77 29.70
C ARG A 212 9.60 11.80 29.92
N VAL A 213 9.86 12.64 28.92
CA VAL A 213 10.93 13.65 28.95
C VAL A 213 10.46 14.84 29.76
N THR A 214 11.27 15.31 30.71
CA THR A 214 10.99 16.48 31.57
C THR A 214 12.05 17.57 31.40
N PHE A 215 11.92 18.70 32.09
CA PHE A 215 12.91 19.79 32.00
C PHE A 215 14.29 19.41 32.54
N ASP A 216 14.36 18.36 33.37
CA ASP A 216 15.60 17.79 33.88
C ASP A 216 16.42 17.11 32.78
N ASP A 217 15.78 16.61 31.73
CA ASP A 217 16.43 15.98 30.58
C ASP A 217 16.99 16.98 29.55
N VAL A 218 16.68 18.27 29.72
CA VAL A 218 17.16 19.35 28.84
C VAL A 218 18.28 20.09 29.55
N ALA A 219 19.48 20.09 29.00
CA ALA A 219 20.60 20.88 29.56
C ALA A 219 20.61 22.31 28.98
N GLY A 220 20.77 23.31 29.84
CA GLY A 220 20.85 24.73 29.46
C GLY A 220 19.51 25.33 28.99
N ALA A 221 19.61 26.39 28.18
CA ALA A 221 18.47 27.18 27.68
C ALA A 221 17.57 27.72 28.82
N ASP A 222 18.18 28.21 29.89
CA ASP A 222 17.48 28.62 31.11
C ASP A 222 16.44 29.73 30.85
N GLU A 223 16.76 30.68 29.96
CA GLU A 223 15.85 31.74 29.51
C GLU A 223 14.60 31.15 28.83
N ALA A 224 14.80 30.23 27.87
CA ALA A 224 13.69 29.58 27.16
C ALA A 224 12.86 28.67 28.09
N LYS A 225 13.50 27.98 29.04
CA LYS A 225 12.79 27.20 30.06
C LYS A 225 11.92 28.12 30.92
N GLN A 226 12.42 29.28 31.32
CA GLN A 226 11.67 30.23 32.13
C GLN A 226 10.43 30.76 31.42
N GLU A 227 10.53 31.09 30.12
CA GLU A 227 9.35 31.49 29.33
C GLU A 227 8.34 30.34 29.15
N LEU A 228 8.84 29.11 28.96
CA LEU A 228 7.97 27.94 28.78
C LEU A 228 7.30 27.47 30.08
N LEU A 229 7.78 27.86 31.26
CA LEU A 229 7.11 27.59 32.55
C LEU A 229 5.70 28.20 32.59
N GLU A 230 5.51 29.39 32.01
CA GLU A 230 4.19 30.02 31.93
C GLU A 230 3.22 29.18 31.08
N ILE A 231 3.71 28.61 29.98
CA ILE A 231 2.91 27.72 29.12
C ILE A 231 2.55 26.42 29.85
N ILE A 232 3.47 25.87 30.66
CA ILE A 232 3.21 24.68 31.48
C ILE A 232 2.13 24.96 32.52
N GLU A 233 2.23 26.09 33.23
CA GLU A 233 1.23 26.48 34.24
C GLU A 233 -0.15 26.63 33.59
N PHE A 234 -0.21 27.23 32.40
CA PHE A 234 -1.44 27.33 31.62
C PHE A 234 -2.03 25.96 31.25
N LEU A 235 -1.20 25.02 30.78
CA LEU A 235 -1.66 23.68 30.40
C LEU A 235 -2.16 22.87 31.61
N ARG A 236 -1.62 23.13 32.81
CA ARG A 236 -2.04 22.47 34.06
C ARG A 236 -3.33 23.05 34.65
N ASP A 237 -3.52 24.37 34.64
CA ASP A 237 -4.75 25.03 35.10
C ASP A 237 -5.21 26.15 34.15
N PRO A 238 -5.89 25.81 33.04
CA PRO A 238 -6.41 26.81 32.10
C PRO A 238 -7.44 27.76 32.73
N GLY A 239 -8.16 27.29 33.76
CA GLY A 239 -9.24 28.04 34.42
C GLY A 239 -8.73 29.18 35.28
N LYS A 240 -7.54 29.06 35.89
CA LYS A 240 -6.88 30.15 36.63
C LYS A 240 -6.61 31.36 35.74
N PHE A 241 -6.10 31.15 34.53
CA PHE A 241 -5.76 32.24 33.60
C PHE A 241 -7.00 32.94 33.01
N GLN A 242 -8.06 32.19 32.71
CA GLN A 242 -9.31 32.77 32.23
C GLN A 242 -9.99 33.66 33.28
N ARG A 243 -9.93 33.28 34.56
CA ARG A 243 -10.50 34.07 35.68
C ARG A 243 -9.78 35.39 35.90
N LEU A 244 -8.49 35.45 35.58
CA LEU A 244 -7.66 36.66 35.67
C LEU A 244 -7.76 37.55 34.42
N GLY A 245 -8.55 37.16 33.41
CA GLY A 245 -8.71 37.91 32.16
C GLY A 245 -7.48 37.87 31.24
N GLY A 246 -6.55 36.93 31.48
CA GLY A 246 -5.32 36.79 30.70
C GLY A 246 -5.58 36.24 29.29
N HIS A 247 -4.84 36.74 28.29
CA HIS A 247 -4.89 36.19 26.94
C HIS A 247 -4.04 34.93 26.84
N ILE A 248 -4.63 33.84 26.35
CA ILE A 248 -3.93 32.56 26.19
C ILE A 248 -3.05 32.64 24.94
N PRO A 249 -1.71 32.47 25.04
CA PRO A 249 -0.86 32.37 23.87
C PRO A 249 -1.24 31.14 23.05
N LYS A 250 -1.54 31.35 21.76
CA LYS A 250 -2.03 30.29 20.86
C LYS A 250 -0.90 29.42 20.29
N GLY A 251 0.35 29.84 20.43
CA GLY A 251 1.53 29.12 19.96
C GLY A 251 2.82 29.84 20.32
N ALA A 252 3.91 29.09 20.33
CA ALA A 252 5.28 29.59 20.52
C ALA A 252 6.14 29.10 19.35
N LEU A 253 7.07 29.93 18.88
CA LEU A 253 7.99 29.59 17.81
C LEU A 253 9.40 29.45 18.38
N LEU A 254 9.91 28.22 18.41
CA LEU A 254 11.28 27.94 18.86
C LEU A 254 12.24 28.13 17.68
N LEU A 255 13.11 29.14 17.76
CA LEU A 255 14.11 29.47 16.75
C LEU A 255 15.52 29.13 17.24
N GLY A 256 16.35 28.64 16.33
CA GLY A 256 17.76 28.39 16.62
C GLY A 256 18.39 27.40 15.62
N PRO A 257 19.73 27.28 15.62
CA PRO A 257 20.45 26.33 14.77
C PRO A 257 19.93 24.89 14.88
N PRO A 258 20.12 24.03 13.86
CA PRO A 258 19.81 22.60 13.99
C PRO A 258 20.62 21.98 15.14
N GLY A 259 20.03 21.03 15.87
CA GLY A 259 20.69 20.33 16.97
C GLY A 259 20.65 21.02 18.33
N THR A 260 20.04 22.21 18.49
CA THR A 260 19.92 22.91 19.78
C THR A 260 18.81 22.40 20.70
N GLY A 261 18.25 21.21 20.43
CA GLY A 261 17.26 20.60 21.31
C GLY A 261 15.85 21.19 21.25
N LYS A 262 15.47 21.97 20.23
CA LYS A 262 14.10 22.53 20.08
C LYS A 262 12.99 21.49 20.23
N THR A 263 13.10 20.37 19.51
CA THR A 263 12.15 19.26 19.57
C THR A 263 12.18 18.55 20.93
N LEU A 264 13.33 18.51 21.59
CA LEU A 264 13.48 17.94 22.94
C LEU A 264 12.80 18.83 23.99
N LEU A 265 13.02 20.15 23.91
CA LEU A 265 12.40 21.14 24.77
C LEU A 265 10.88 21.12 24.64
N ALA A 266 10.33 21.04 23.42
CA ALA A 266 8.90 20.91 23.20
C ALA A 266 8.30 19.63 23.82
N LYS A 267 9.01 18.50 23.72
CA LYS A 267 8.63 17.23 24.38
C LYS A 267 8.70 17.33 25.91
N ALA A 268 9.66 18.07 26.42
CA ALA A 268 9.84 18.31 27.85
C ALA A 268 8.69 19.14 28.43
N VAL A 269 8.23 20.19 27.72
CA VAL A 269 7.03 20.97 28.09
C VAL A 269 5.79 20.08 28.20
N ALA A 270 5.59 19.17 27.24
CA ALA A 270 4.47 18.24 27.27
C ALA A 270 4.54 17.25 28.44
N GLY A 271 5.74 16.75 28.74
CA GLY A 271 5.97 15.85 29.88
C GLY A 271 5.75 16.56 31.23
N GLU A 272 6.27 17.78 31.39
CA GLU A 272 6.04 18.62 32.56
C GLU A 272 4.54 18.91 32.77
N ALA A 273 3.83 19.27 31.72
CA ALA A 273 2.38 19.49 31.80
C ALA A 273 1.56 18.18 31.88
N SER A 274 2.18 17.02 31.65
CA SER A 274 1.53 15.70 31.57
C SER A 274 0.37 15.65 30.57
N VAL A 275 0.52 16.34 29.44
CA VAL A 275 -0.48 16.43 28.37
C VAL A 275 -0.08 15.63 27.12
N PRO A 276 -1.03 15.19 26.27
CA PRO A 276 -0.71 14.55 25.01
C PRO A 276 0.17 15.43 24.10
N PHE A 277 1.18 14.82 23.48
CA PHE A 277 2.06 15.47 22.52
C PHE A 277 1.81 14.94 21.10
N PHE A 278 1.29 15.79 20.21
CA PHE A 278 1.12 15.50 18.80
C PHE A 278 2.28 16.12 18.01
N SER A 279 2.93 15.36 17.14
CA SER A 279 4.05 15.85 16.34
C SER A 279 3.88 15.53 14.86
N ILE A 280 4.22 16.48 14.01
CA ILE A 280 4.24 16.38 12.54
C ILE A 280 5.42 17.21 11.99
N SER A 281 6.02 16.81 10.87
CA SER A 281 6.98 17.68 10.17
C SER A 281 6.22 18.59 9.19
N GLY A 282 6.67 19.84 9.07
CA GLY A 282 6.16 20.80 8.12
C GLY A 282 6.32 20.34 6.67
N ALA A 283 7.37 19.57 6.38
CA ALA A 283 7.56 18.94 5.07
C ALA A 283 6.42 17.96 4.70
N ASP A 284 5.78 17.32 5.69
CA ASP A 284 4.64 16.42 5.46
C ASP A 284 3.39 17.14 4.91
N PHE A 285 3.37 18.47 4.93
CA PHE A 285 2.29 19.28 4.36
C PHE A 285 2.54 19.68 2.90
N VAL A 286 3.78 19.59 2.41
CA VAL A 286 4.17 19.99 1.05
C VAL A 286 4.20 18.73 0.17
N GLU A 287 3.03 18.35 -0.33
CA GLU A 287 2.88 17.17 -1.20
C GLU A 287 2.53 17.55 -2.65
N MET A 288 2.86 16.65 -3.59
CA MET A 288 2.58 16.81 -5.03
C MET A 288 1.08 16.89 -5.36
N PHE A 289 0.21 16.45 -4.44
CA PHE A 289 -1.23 16.45 -4.63
C PHE A 289 -1.89 17.64 -3.93
N VAL A 290 -2.51 18.51 -4.74
CA VAL A 290 -3.23 19.69 -4.27
C VAL A 290 -4.29 19.29 -3.24
N GLY A 291 -4.31 19.98 -2.11
CA GLY A 291 -5.34 19.82 -1.07
C GLY A 291 -5.07 18.73 -0.03
N VAL A 292 -4.12 17.82 -0.24
CA VAL A 292 -3.79 16.77 0.73
C VAL A 292 -3.16 17.35 1.99
N GLY A 293 -2.19 18.26 1.84
CA GLY A 293 -1.56 18.96 2.97
C GLY A 293 -2.57 19.74 3.83
N ALA A 294 -3.50 20.46 3.19
CA ALA A 294 -4.54 21.21 3.88
C ALA A 294 -5.49 20.30 4.69
N SER A 295 -5.81 19.11 4.19
CA SER A 295 -6.61 18.13 4.95
C SER A 295 -5.89 17.65 6.19
N ARG A 296 -4.57 17.39 6.12
CA ARG A 296 -3.78 16.95 7.28
C ARG A 296 -3.72 18.00 8.38
N VAL A 297 -3.58 19.27 8.02
CA VAL A 297 -3.64 20.38 8.99
C VAL A 297 -4.99 20.35 9.71
N ARG A 298 -6.11 20.26 8.99
CA ARG A 298 -7.44 20.19 9.62
C ARG A 298 -7.58 18.99 10.54
N ASP A 299 -7.20 17.80 10.07
CA ASP A 299 -7.28 16.56 10.84
C ASP A 299 -6.43 16.62 12.12
N LEU A 300 -5.22 17.21 12.04
CA LEU A 300 -4.33 17.42 13.19
C LEU A 300 -4.98 18.30 14.26
N PHE A 301 -5.52 19.46 13.85
CA PHE A 301 -6.19 20.37 14.78
C PHE A 301 -7.50 19.79 15.33
N GLU A 302 -8.24 19.01 14.55
CA GLU A 302 -9.44 18.31 15.05
C GLU A 302 -9.09 17.23 16.09
N GLN A 303 -8.02 16.47 15.87
CA GLN A 303 -7.54 15.49 16.85
C GLN A 303 -7.02 16.17 18.12
N GLY A 304 -6.28 17.27 17.99
CA GLY A 304 -5.84 18.07 19.13
C GLY A 304 -7.00 18.60 19.96
N LYS A 305 -8.03 19.19 19.32
CA LYS A 305 -9.24 19.68 20.01
C LYS A 305 -9.95 18.59 20.81
N LYS A 306 -10.01 17.35 20.30
CA LYS A 306 -10.61 16.20 21.00
C LYS A 306 -9.82 15.73 22.21
N ASN A 307 -8.52 16.01 22.25
CA ASN A 307 -7.60 15.59 23.32
C ASN A 307 -7.09 16.78 24.16
N ALA A 308 -7.79 17.92 24.15
CA ALA A 308 -7.40 19.10 24.90
C ALA A 308 -7.49 18.85 26.43
N PRO A 309 -6.55 19.36 27.24
CA PRO A 309 -5.36 20.13 26.86
C PRO A 309 -4.27 19.23 26.23
N CYS A 310 -3.63 19.70 25.15
CA CYS A 310 -2.57 18.99 24.44
C CYS A 310 -1.58 19.97 23.79
N ILE A 311 -0.41 19.46 23.39
CA ILE A 311 0.57 20.21 22.59
C ILE A 311 0.60 19.66 21.17
N ILE A 312 0.54 20.56 20.18
CA ILE A 312 0.77 20.26 18.77
C ILE A 312 2.12 20.87 18.38
N PHE A 313 3.08 20.02 18.06
CA PHE A 313 4.40 20.41 17.61
C PHE A 313 4.54 20.20 16.10
N ILE A 314 4.87 21.28 15.39
CA ILE A 314 5.15 21.27 13.97
C ILE A 314 6.64 21.55 13.81
N ASP A 315 7.42 20.52 13.48
CA ASP A 315 8.83 20.69 13.15
C ASP A 315 8.97 21.30 11.75
N GLU A 316 10.09 21.96 11.42
CA GLU A 316 10.36 22.47 10.05
C GLU A 316 9.20 23.30 9.44
N ILE A 317 8.59 24.18 10.24
CA ILE A 317 7.46 25.02 9.82
C ILE A 317 7.80 25.96 8.65
N ASP A 318 9.08 26.24 8.44
CA ASP A 318 9.60 27.01 7.31
C ASP A 318 9.25 26.37 5.95
N ALA A 319 9.08 25.04 5.89
CA ALA A 319 8.64 24.35 4.68
C ALA A 319 7.26 24.82 4.17
N VAL A 320 6.36 25.23 5.07
CA VAL A 320 5.01 25.72 4.72
C VAL A 320 4.86 27.24 4.78
N GLY A 321 5.77 27.92 5.48
CA GLY A 321 5.70 29.35 5.77
C GLY A 321 6.25 30.27 4.68
N ARG A 322 6.66 29.74 3.51
CA ARG A 322 7.23 30.56 2.43
C ARG A 322 6.18 31.51 1.85
N HIS A 323 6.54 32.79 1.72
CA HIS A 323 5.67 33.80 1.11
C HIS A 323 5.14 33.33 -0.26
N ARG A 324 3.81 33.45 -0.45
CA ARG A 324 3.18 33.26 -1.74
C ARG A 324 3.57 34.43 -2.65
N GLY A 325 4.59 34.24 -3.50
CA GLY A 325 4.93 35.23 -4.53
C GLY A 325 6.42 35.37 -4.84
N ALA A 326 6.91 34.51 -5.72
CA ALA A 326 7.74 34.87 -6.87
C ALA A 326 7.75 33.61 -7.73
N GLY A 327 7.02 33.64 -8.84
CA GLY A 327 6.95 32.52 -9.77
C GLY A 327 8.33 32.24 -10.35
N LEU A 328 9.03 31.25 -9.80
CA LEU A 328 10.01 30.42 -10.48
C LEU A 328 9.77 29.01 -9.94
N GLY A 329 9.15 28.20 -10.79
CA GLY A 329 8.95 26.77 -10.53
C GLY A 329 10.25 25.99 -10.58
#